data_AF-A0A924I5B5-F1
#
_entry.id   AF-A0A924I5B5-F1
#
_cell.length_a   1.000
_cell.length_b   1.000
_cell.length_c   1.000
_cell.angle_alpha   90.00
_cell.angle_beta   90.00
_cell.angle_gamma   90.00
#
_symmetry.space_group_name_H-M   'P 1'
#
loop_
_entity.id
_entity.type
_entity.pdbx_description
1 polymer ?
#
loop_
_entity_poly.entity_id
_entity_poly.type
_entity_poly.pdbx_seq_one_letter_code
_entity_poly.pdbx_strand_id
1 'polypeptide(L)'
;MDITATDKPEGIVAIEADALAGRQLRYYDFAMAAFAVILICSNLIGAGKPAQLVVPIFGAVTFGAGILFFPLSYVLGDVLTEVYGFARARRVVWVGFAASVFAAAMSFVVVSLPPSPDWTGQPALAEVFGQVPRIFFASIAAFWAGEMANAFVLARMKVWTQGR
;
A
#
# COMPACT_ATOMS: atom_id res chain seq x y z
N MET A 1 48.64 33.80 37.76
CA MET A 1 47.96 33.44 36.51
C MET A 1 48.18 31.95 36.34
N ASP A 2 47.27 31.18 36.92
CA ASP A 2 47.41 29.73 37.05
C ASP A 2 46.86 29.07 35.77
N ILE A 3 47.72 28.34 35.09
CA ILE A 3 47.58 27.85 33.70
C ILE A 3 47.00 26.43 33.71
N THR A 4 45.87 26.25 34.39
CA THR A 4 45.13 24.98 34.50
C THR A 4 44.05 24.83 33.42
N ALA A 5 44.42 24.94 32.15
CA ALA A 5 43.51 24.61 31.05
C ALA A 5 44.29 24.06 29.85
N THR A 6 44.70 22.79 29.93
CA THR A 6 45.05 22.01 28.74
C THR A 6 43.76 21.62 28.04
N ASP A 7 43.34 22.46 27.11
CA ASP A 7 42.29 22.19 26.13
C ASP A 7 42.66 20.92 25.35
N LYS A 8 41.97 19.83 25.65
CA LYS A 8 42.19 18.52 25.03
C LYS A 8 41.48 18.60 23.67
N PRO A 9 42.18 18.37 22.53
CA PRO A 9 41.55 18.51 21.22
C PRO A 9 40.37 17.54 21.16
N GLU A 10 39.18 18.08 20.90
CA GLU A 10 37.95 17.32 20.69
C GLU A 10 38.18 16.37 19.50
N GLY A 11 38.61 15.15 19.85
CA GLY A 11 38.95 14.12 18.89
C GLY A 11 37.70 13.65 18.14
N ILE A 12 37.95 13.01 16.99
CA ILE A 12 36.94 12.28 16.22
C ILE A 12 36.25 11.29 17.17
N VAL A 13 35.03 11.60 17.57
CA VAL A 13 34.21 10.72 18.40
C VAL A 13 33.69 9.60 17.51
N ALA A 14 34.10 8.37 17.79
CA ALA A 14 33.51 7.20 17.15
C ALA A 14 32.04 7.10 17.59
N ILE A 15 31.12 7.41 16.67
CA ILE A 15 29.70 7.15 16.86
C ILE A 15 29.48 5.66 16.55
N GLU A 16 28.97 4.89 17.52
CA GLU A 16 28.57 3.50 17.27
C GLU A 16 27.55 3.46 16.12
N ALA A 17 27.69 2.50 15.20
CA ALA A 17 26.76 2.35 14.07
C ALA A 17 25.30 2.19 14.53
N ASP A 18 25.08 1.68 15.75
CA ASP A 18 23.76 1.56 16.39
C ASP A 18 23.15 2.91 16.81
N ALA A 19 23.96 3.95 17.07
CA ALA A 19 23.46 5.30 17.33
C ALA A 19 22.85 5.94 16.06
N LEU A 20 23.20 5.44 14.87
CA LEU A 20 22.58 5.79 13.59
C LEU A 20 21.41 4.86 13.21
N ALA A 21 21.26 3.71 13.88
CA ALA A 21 20.32 2.65 13.49
C ALA A 21 18.87 2.88 13.96
N GLY A 22 18.61 3.90 14.78
CA GLY A 22 17.38 3.97 15.57
C GLY A 22 16.57 5.25 15.43
N ARG A 23 16.28 5.77 14.23
CA ARG A 23 15.09 6.64 14.14
C ARG A 23 13.88 5.75 14.45
N GLN A 24 13.38 5.81 15.68
CA GLN A 24 12.12 5.16 16.07
C GLN A 24 11.06 5.60 15.05
N LEU A 25 10.67 4.68 14.18
CA LEU A 25 9.68 4.91 13.13
C LEU A 25 8.29 4.87 13.76
N ARG A 26 8.05 5.78 14.70
CA ARG A 26 6.94 5.71 15.66
C ARG A 26 5.56 5.62 14.99
N TYR A 27 5.45 6.03 13.72
CA TYR A 27 4.22 6.03 12.95
C TYR A 27 4.26 5.16 11.69
N TYR A 28 5.35 4.45 11.40
CA TYR A 28 5.45 3.62 10.19
C TYR A 28 4.42 2.50 10.19
N ASP A 29 4.29 1.78 11.30
CA ASP A 29 3.36 0.66 11.41
C ASP A 29 1.90 1.12 11.31
N PHE A 30 1.57 2.28 11.89
CA PHE A 30 0.25 2.88 11.76
C PHE A 30 -0.05 3.32 10.32
N ALA A 31 0.91 3.94 9.63
CA ALA A 31 0.76 4.33 8.24
C ALA A 31 0.63 3.10 7.32
N MET A 32 1.39 2.04 7.59
CA MET A 32 1.29 0.76 6.89
C MET A 32 -0.08 0.11 7.08
N ALA A 33 -0.56 0.04 8.33
CA ALA A 33 -1.87 -0.50 8.66
C ALA A 33 -2.98 0.34 8.02
N ALA A 34 -2.91 1.68 8.11
CA ALA A 34 -3.87 2.57 7.47
C ALA A 34 -3.91 2.37 5.96
N PHE A 35 -2.76 2.31 5.30
CA PHE A 35 -2.66 2.04 3.86
C PHE A 35 -3.32 0.70 3.50
N ALA A 36 -2.99 -0.38 4.20
CA ALA A 36 -3.55 -1.70 3.95
C ALA A 36 -5.08 -1.71 4.16
N VAL A 37 -5.57 -1.08 5.23
CA VAL A 37 -7.00 -0.99 5.53
C VAL A 37 -7.73 -0.18 4.46
N ILE A 38 -7.20 0.98 4.06
CA ILE A 38 -7.81 1.80 3.00
C ILE A 38 -7.88 1.00 1.69
N LEU A 39 -6.81 0.30 1.33
CA LEU A 39 -6.75 -0.49 0.11
C LEU A 39 -7.79 -1.62 0.12
N ILE A 40 -7.87 -2.39 1.22
CA ILE A 40 -8.83 -3.49 1.36
C ILE A 40 -10.27 -2.96 1.35
N CYS A 41 -10.57 -1.95 2.17
CA CYS A 41 -11.91 -1.37 2.27
C CYS A 41 -12.35 -0.75 0.94
N SER A 42 -11.45 -0.04 0.24
CA SER A 42 -11.73 0.52 -1.09
C SER A 42 -12.08 -0.57 -2.10
N ASN A 43 -11.31 -1.66 -2.11
CA ASN A 43 -11.51 -2.76 -3.06
C ASN A 43 -12.70 -3.67 -2.73
N LEU A 44 -13.07 -3.83 -1.45
CA LEU A 44 -14.22 -4.65 -1.04
C LEU A 44 -15.54 -3.86 -1.04
N ILE A 45 -15.56 -2.70 -0.40
CA ILE A 45 -16.79 -1.90 -0.23
C ILE A 45 -17.09 -1.12 -1.51
N GLY A 46 -16.05 -0.57 -2.14
CA GLY A 46 -16.19 0.34 -3.27
C GLY A 46 -16.40 -0.33 -4.62
N ALA A 47 -16.00 -1.59 -4.78
CA ALA A 47 -16.11 -2.31 -6.05
C ALA A 47 -17.55 -2.66 -6.44
N GLY A 48 -18.40 -2.95 -5.45
CA GLY A 48 -19.79 -3.36 -5.70
C GLY A 48 -20.76 -2.22 -6.01
N LYS A 49 -20.35 -0.96 -5.84
CA LYS A 49 -21.24 0.21 -5.99
C LYS A 49 -20.76 1.15 -7.10
N PRO A 50 -21.37 1.13 -8.30
CA PRO A 50 -21.19 2.21 -9.26
C PRO A 50 -21.86 3.48 -8.73
N ALA A 51 -21.09 4.55 -8.59
CA ALA A 51 -21.58 5.89 -8.28
C ALA A 51 -21.66 6.71 -9.58
N GLN A 52 -22.70 7.53 -9.71
CA GLN A 52 -22.84 8.45 -10.83
C GLN A 52 -22.88 9.88 -10.31
N LEU A 53 -22.04 10.74 -10.88
CA LEU A 53 -22.01 12.16 -10.56
C LEU A 53 -22.20 12.96 -11.85
N VAL A 54 -23.07 13.96 -11.81
CA VAL A 54 -23.27 14.87 -12.94
C VAL A 54 -22.27 16.01 -12.79
N VAL A 55 -21.25 16.02 -13.65
CA VAL A 55 -20.25 17.09 -13.68
C VAL A 55 -20.62 18.13 -14.74
N PRO A 56 -20.37 19.43 -14.50
CA PRO A 56 -20.82 20.51 -15.39
C PRO A 56 -20.28 20.42 -16.83
N ILE A 57 -19.13 19.75 -17.02
CA ILE A 57 -18.41 19.71 -18.30
C ILE A 57 -18.59 18.38 -19.05
N PHE A 58 -18.67 17.25 -18.33
CA PHE A 58 -18.68 15.92 -18.93
C PHE A 58 -20.03 15.18 -18.80
N GLY A 59 -21.05 15.81 -18.23
CA GLY A 59 -22.35 15.19 -18.03
C GLY A 59 -22.31 14.11 -16.94
N ALA A 60 -23.10 13.05 -17.09
CA ALA A 60 -23.17 11.96 -16.12
C ALA A 60 -21.94 11.05 -16.22
N VAL A 61 -21.06 11.11 -15.22
CA VAL A 61 -19.87 10.26 -15.12
C VAL A 61 -20.12 9.16 -14.09
N THR A 62 -20.02 7.91 -14.52
CA THR A 62 -20.13 6.74 -13.65
C THR A 62 -18.73 6.23 -13.27
N PHE A 63 -18.47 6.05 -11.99
CA PHE A 63 -17.21 5.53 -11.45
C PHE A 63 -17.47 4.60 -10.26
N GLY A 64 -16.54 3.69 -9.96
CA GLY A 64 -16.65 2.84 -8.78
C GLY A 64 -16.48 3.66 -7.51
N ALA A 65 -17.36 3.51 -6.52
CA ALA A 65 -17.34 4.32 -5.29
C ALA A 65 -16.00 4.22 -4.53
N GLY A 66 -15.26 3.13 -4.69
CA GLY A 66 -13.93 2.94 -4.08
C GLY A 66 -12.88 3.95 -4.55
N ILE A 67 -12.99 4.45 -5.79
CA ILE A 67 -12.06 5.44 -6.36
C ILE A 67 -11.91 6.68 -5.46
N LEU A 68 -12.95 7.05 -4.70
CA LEU A 68 -12.91 8.20 -3.79
C LEU A 68 -11.89 8.07 -2.65
N PHE A 69 -11.53 6.85 -2.27
CA PHE A 69 -10.59 6.61 -1.16
C PHE A 69 -9.15 6.42 -1.64
N PHE A 70 -8.92 6.21 -2.94
CA PHE A 70 -7.57 6.10 -3.49
C PHE A 70 -6.70 7.34 -3.26
N PRO A 71 -7.19 8.59 -3.37
CA PRO A 71 -6.40 9.79 -3.04
C PRO A 71 -5.75 9.73 -1.66
N LEU A 72 -6.45 9.19 -0.66
CA LEU A 72 -5.91 9.03 0.68
C LEU A 72 -4.76 8.02 0.72
N SER A 73 -4.89 6.91 0.00
CA SER A 73 -3.81 5.93 -0.14
C SER A 73 -2.58 6.47 -0.86
N TYR A 74 -2.77 7.36 -1.85
CA TYR A 74 -1.67 8.02 -2.56
C TYR A 74 -0.91 8.98 -1.65
N VAL A 75 -1.63 9.85 -0.92
CA VAL A 75 -0.99 10.76 0.05
C VAL A 75 -0.19 9.97 1.09
N LEU A 76 -0.74 8.87 1.62
CA LEU A 76 0.00 8.00 2.54
C LEU A 76 1.22 7.36 1.87
N GLY A 77 1.10 6.90 0.63
CA GLY A 77 2.20 6.32 -0.15
C GLY A 77 3.33 7.32 -0.41
N ASP A 78 3.00 8.57 -0.71
CA ASP A 78 3.95 9.65 -0.95
C ASP A 78 4.69 9.99 0.34
N VAL A 79 3.96 10.21 1.44
CA VAL A 79 4.55 10.44 2.77
C VAL A 79 5.44 9.27 3.21
N LEU A 80 5.01 8.03 2.95
CA LEU A 80 5.81 6.84 3.23
C LEU A 80 7.13 6.83 2.45
N THR A 81 7.08 7.20 1.18
CA THR A 81 8.25 7.21 0.30
C THR A 81 9.21 8.35 0.67
N GLU A 82 8.69 9.52 1.02
CA GLU A 82 9.48 10.71 1.36
C GLU A 82 10.09 10.64 2.76
N VAL A 83 9.31 10.21 3.78
CA VAL A 83 9.76 10.18 5.18
C VAL A 83 10.53 8.90 5.53
N TYR A 84 10.06 7.76 5.03
CA TYR A 84 10.60 6.44 5.41
C TYR A 84 11.47 5.80 4.34
N GLY A 85 11.50 6.39 3.13
CA GLY A 85 12.31 5.94 2.01
C GLY A 85 11.64 4.86 1.16
N PHE A 86 12.07 4.79 -0.10
CA PHE A 86 11.50 3.90 -1.12
C PHE A 86 11.49 2.42 -0.75
N ALA A 87 12.55 1.91 -0.12
CA ALA A 87 12.62 0.51 0.29
C ALA A 87 11.51 0.12 1.29
N ARG A 88 11.19 1.03 2.23
CA ARG A 88 10.16 0.79 3.26
C ARG A 88 8.76 1.04 2.72
N ALA A 89 8.58 2.03 1.85
CA ALA A 89 7.32 2.25 1.14
C ALA A 89 6.93 1.02 0.30
N ARG A 90 7.91 0.40 -0.39
CA ARG A 90 7.68 -0.85 -1.14
C ARG A 90 7.15 -1.97 -0.24
N ARG A 91 7.68 -2.11 0.98
CA ARG A 91 7.18 -3.11 1.95
C ARG A 91 5.72 -2.87 2.31
N VAL A 92 5.29 -1.61 2.50
CA VAL A 92 3.89 -1.28 2.77
C VAL A 92 2.97 -1.69 1.61
N VAL A 93 3.39 -1.41 0.39
CA VAL A 93 2.67 -1.83 -0.83
C VAL A 93 2.52 -3.35 -0.87
N TRP A 94 3.60 -4.09 -0.61
CA TRP A 94 3.56 -5.56 -0.54
C TRP A 94 2.63 -6.09 0.54
N VAL A 95 2.64 -5.48 1.72
CA VAL A 95 1.73 -5.87 2.82
C VAL A 95 0.28 -5.59 2.43
N GLY A 96 -0.03 -4.41 1.88
CA GLY A 96 -1.38 -4.09 1.41
C GLY A 96 -1.86 -5.04 0.31
N PHE A 97 -0.97 -5.39 -0.61
CA PHE A 97 -1.25 -6.38 -1.66
C PHE A 97 -1.52 -7.77 -1.07
N ALA A 98 -0.63 -8.28 -0.22
CA ALA A 98 -0.80 -9.57 0.44
C ALA A 98 -2.08 -9.64 1.29
N ALA A 99 -2.41 -8.55 1.99
CA ALA A 99 -3.64 -8.48 2.76
C ALA A 99 -4.88 -8.45 1.85
N SER A 100 -4.80 -7.81 0.68
CA SER A 100 -5.86 -7.83 -0.34
C SER A 100 -6.04 -9.23 -0.94
N VAL A 101 -4.95 -9.97 -1.19
CA VAL A 101 -4.97 -11.39 -1.58
C VAL A 101 -5.74 -12.22 -0.56
N PHE A 102 -5.38 -12.05 0.71
CA PHE A 102 -5.98 -12.80 1.80
C PHE A 102 -7.48 -12.48 1.94
N ALA A 103 -7.87 -11.20 1.87
CA ALA A 103 -9.26 -10.79 1.88
C ALA A 103 -10.05 -11.42 0.72
N ALA A 104 -9.45 -11.51 -0.47
CA ALA A 104 -10.07 -12.15 -1.62
C ALA A 104 -10.24 -13.67 -1.44
N ALA A 105 -9.23 -14.35 -0.91
CA ALA A 105 -9.31 -15.77 -0.59
C ALA A 105 -10.39 -16.06 0.46
N MET A 106 -10.44 -15.25 1.53
CA MET A 106 -11.50 -15.34 2.55
C MET A 106 -12.89 -15.15 1.93
N SER A 107 -13.06 -14.12 1.10
CA SER A 107 -14.31 -13.84 0.40
C SER A 107 -14.76 -15.01 -0.49
N PHE A 108 -13.83 -15.62 -1.24
CA PHE A 108 -14.12 -16.79 -2.07
C PHE A 108 -14.58 -17.99 -1.24
N VAL A 109 -13.89 -18.30 -0.14
CA VAL A 109 -14.26 -19.40 0.76
C VAL A 109 -15.65 -19.17 1.36
N VAL A 110 -15.92 -17.96 1.86
CA VAL A 110 -17.20 -17.63 2.50
C VAL A 110 -18.37 -17.71 1.51
N VAL A 111 -18.22 -17.18 0.30
CA VAL A 111 -19.29 -17.23 -0.72
C VAL A 111 -19.53 -18.66 -1.24
N SER A 112 -18.50 -19.51 -1.27
CA SER A 112 -18.61 -20.88 -1.80
C SER A 112 -19.18 -21.89 -0.80
N LEU A 113 -19.25 -21.54 0.49
CA LEU A 113 -19.81 -22.42 1.51
C LEU A 113 -21.33 -22.56 1.33
N PRO A 114 -21.89 -23.77 1.55
CA PRO A 114 -23.32 -23.97 1.45
C PRO A 114 -24.03 -23.15 2.55
N PRO A 115 -25.08 -22.39 2.20
CA PRO A 115 -25.85 -21.63 3.16
C PRO A 115 -26.58 -22.57 4.13
N SER A 116 -26.74 -22.14 5.38
CA SER A 116 -27.65 -22.79 6.33
C SER A 116 -29.09 -22.78 5.77
N PRO A 117 -29.93 -23.80 6.01
CA PRO A 117 -31.30 -23.86 5.50
C PRO A 117 -32.16 -22.63 5.83
N ASP A 118 -31.88 -21.98 6.95
CA ASP A 118 -32.63 -20.80 7.44
C ASP A 118 -32.04 -19.46 6.96
N TRP A 119 -30.90 -19.49 6.24
CA TRP A 119 -30.20 -18.27 5.86
C TRP A 119 -30.48 -17.86 4.41
N THR A 120 -31.10 -16.69 4.25
CA THR A 120 -31.55 -16.15 2.96
C THR A 120 -30.60 -15.14 2.32
N GLY A 121 -29.50 -14.78 3.01
CA GLY A 121 -28.57 -13.73 2.59
C GLY A 121 -27.58 -14.10 1.48
N GLN A 122 -27.58 -15.36 1.03
CA GLN A 122 -26.61 -15.87 0.06
C GLN A 122 -26.59 -15.11 -1.28
N PRO A 123 -27.73 -14.72 -1.90
CA PRO A 123 -27.72 -13.99 -3.16
C PRO A 123 -27.03 -12.61 -3.05
N ALA A 124 -27.33 -11.86 -1.98
CA ALA A 124 -26.72 -10.54 -1.75
C ALA A 124 -25.22 -10.65 -1.47
N LEU A 125 -24.81 -11.68 -0.72
CA LEU A 125 -23.40 -11.94 -0.46
C LEU A 125 -22.65 -12.28 -1.75
N ALA A 126 -23.23 -13.14 -2.60
CA ALA A 126 -22.65 -13.51 -3.89
C ALA A 126 -22.58 -12.34 -4.87
N GLU A 127 -23.54 -11.41 -4.83
CA GLU A 127 -23.52 -10.21 -5.68
C GLU A 127 -22.37 -9.26 -5.32
N VAL A 128 -22.17 -9.00 -4.03
CA VAL A 128 -21.12 -8.08 -3.53
C VAL A 128 -19.74 -8.73 -3.60
N PHE A 129 -19.61 -9.96 -3.12
CA PHE A 129 -18.33 -10.62 -2.93
C PHE A 129 -17.95 -11.59 -4.05
N GLY A 130 -18.89 -12.01 -4.90
CA GLY A 130 -18.61 -12.93 -6.01
C GLY A 130 -17.72 -12.34 -7.11
N GLN A 131 -17.61 -11.01 -7.19
CA GLN A 131 -16.68 -10.35 -8.13
C GLN A 131 -15.24 -10.27 -7.62
N VAL A 132 -15.03 -10.50 -6.32
CA VAL A 132 -13.72 -10.35 -5.65
C VAL A 132 -12.63 -11.23 -6.27
N PRO A 133 -12.86 -12.51 -6.63
CA PRO A 133 -11.84 -13.33 -7.30
C PRO A 133 -11.34 -12.72 -8.62
N ARG A 134 -12.23 -12.09 -9.41
CA ARG A 134 -11.85 -11.45 -10.68
C ARG A 134 -10.97 -10.22 -10.47
N ILE A 135 -11.36 -9.35 -9.54
CA ILE A 135 -10.58 -8.15 -9.16
C ILE A 135 -9.20 -8.56 -8.65
N PHE A 136 -9.15 -9.68 -7.95
CA PHE A 136 -7.93 -10.25 -7.43
C PHE A 136 -6.98 -10.78 -8.51
N PHE A 137 -7.46 -11.57 -9.47
CA PHE A 137 -6.65 -12.01 -10.62
C PHE A 137 -6.10 -10.81 -11.41
N ALA A 138 -6.91 -9.76 -11.60
CA ALA A 138 -6.46 -8.54 -12.24
C ALA A 138 -5.35 -7.84 -11.43
N SER A 139 -5.44 -7.85 -10.10
CA SER A 139 -4.44 -7.26 -9.21
C SER A 139 -3.12 -8.03 -9.23
N ILE A 140 -3.13 -9.37 -9.24
CA ILE A 140 -1.90 -10.17 -9.41
C ILE A 140 -1.25 -9.87 -10.77
N ALA A 141 -2.05 -9.87 -11.84
CA ALA A 141 -1.53 -9.63 -13.19
C ALA A 141 -0.93 -8.22 -13.31
N ALA A 142 -1.62 -7.20 -12.80
CA ALA A 142 -1.13 -5.83 -12.77
C ALA A 142 0.13 -5.70 -11.92
N PHE A 143 0.18 -6.37 -10.77
CA PHE A 143 1.34 -6.39 -9.90
C PHE A 143 2.56 -7.02 -10.61
N TRP A 144 2.37 -8.18 -11.24
CA TRP A 144 3.43 -8.90 -11.93
C TRP A 144 3.98 -8.06 -13.10
N ALA A 145 3.09 -7.46 -13.89
CA ALA A 145 3.47 -6.52 -14.94
C ALA A 145 4.20 -5.29 -14.38
N GLY A 146 3.76 -4.75 -13.24
CA GLY A 146 4.38 -3.60 -12.57
C GLY A 146 5.78 -3.90 -12.04
N GLU A 147 5.99 -5.04 -11.38
CA GLU A 147 7.32 -5.49 -10.91
C GLU A 147 8.27 -5.72 -12.08
N MET A 148 7.79 -6.39 -13.15
CA MET A 148 8.59 -6.59 -14.36
C MET A 148 8.99 -5.25 -15.00
N ALA A 149 8.05 -4.31 -15.12
CA ALA A 149 8.33 -2.98 -15.66
C ALA A 149 9.32 -2.20 -14.78
N ASN A 150 9.13 -2.22 -13.45
CA ASN A 150 10.03 -1.56 -12.51
C ASN A 150 11.44 -2.15 -12.57
N ALA A 151 11.58 -3.48 -12.57
CA ALA A 151 12.87 -4.14 -12.69
C ALA A 151 13.55 -3.84 -14.04
N PHE A 152 12.78 -3.85 -15.13
CA PHE A 152 13.27 -3.50 -16.47
C PHE A 152 13.78 -2.05 -16.54
N VAL A 153 13.02 -1.10 -16.01
CA VAL A 153 13.39 0.33 -15.99
C VAL A 153 14.65 0.53 -15.14
N LEU A 154 14.73 -0.07 -13.95
CA LEU A 154 15.94 -0.01 -13.10
C LEU A 154 17.16 -0.63 -13.79
N ALA A 155 16.99 -1.76 -14.49
CA ALA A 155 18.07 -2.38 -15.25
C ALA A 155 18.54 -1.49 -16.41
N ARG A 156 17.61 -0.89 -17.17
CA ARG A 156 17.94 0.06 -18.25
C ARG A 156 18.62 1.31 -17.73
N MET A 157 18.15 1.87 -16.62
CA MET A 157 18.80 3.02 -15.99
C MET A 157 20.22 2.68 -15.55
N LYS A 158 20.45 1.52 -14.91
CA LYS A 158 21.82 1.08 -14.54
C LYS A 158 22.75 0.92 -15.74
N VAL A 159 22.24 0.42 -16.87
CA VAL A 159 23.02 0.30 -18.11
C VAL A 159 23.36 1.69 -18.67
N TRP A 160 22.40 2.62 -18.63
CA TRP A 160 22.60 4.00 -19.09
C TRP A 160 23.50 4.84 -18.17
N THR A 161 23.49 4.58 -16.86
CA THR A 161 24.33 5.30 -15.89
C THR A 161 25.65 4.59 -15.57
N GLN A 162 25.98 3.49 -16.26
CA GLN A 162 27.18 2.67 -16.01
C GLN A 162 27.32 2.26 -14.53
N GLY A 163 26.20 1.97 -13.86
CA GLY A 163 26.17 1.58 -12.45
C GLY A 163 26.33 2.72 -11.44
N ARG A 164 26.25 3.99 -11.87
CA ARG A 164 26.15 5.16 -10.99
C ARG A 164 24.71 5.56 -10.71
#